data_AF-A0A7V9V2U0-F1
#
_entry.id   AF-A0A7V9V2U0-F1
#
_cell.length_a   1.000
_cell.length_b   1.000
_cell.length_c   1.000
_cell.angle_alpha   90.00
_cell.angle_beta   90.00
_cell.angle_gamma   90.00
#
_symmetry.space_group_name_H-M   'P 1'
#
loop_
_entity.id
_entity.type
_entity.pdbx_description
1 polymer ?
#
loop_
_entity_poly.entity_id
_entity_poly.type
_entity_poly.pdbx_seq_one_letter_code
_entity_poly.pdbx_strand_id
1 'polypeptide(L)'
;WRNTETSPETLSDSQLRGLGIVEGADGTINFESGIVVTGRVEKILRRDGKLMLIGFSNCSAKQGDRILFDPTWGTFDMAVGERISSVFNGAADKDAYNQIALVPKDRTIKVPSDENRKKLENLYAQVRDIRDRKVGCDRLGEIWETQQAEHAGDWLLSMQIFEILDEAGEQNDLKQKIVTFLNQKKLTNKDISTLIEWGFRLVTYHKVGLQTAAHGA
;
A
#
# COMPACT_ATOMS: atom_id res chain seq x y z
N TRP A 1 -20.83 -5.67 5.99
CA TRP A 1 -21.21 -6.93 5.29
C TRP A 1 -22.44 -6.63 4.45
N ARG A 2 -22.74 -7.38 3.39
CA ARG A 2 -23.81 -7.01 2.43
C ARG A 2 -25.19 -6.79 3.07
N ASN A 3 -25.46 -7.44 4.21
CA ASN A 3 -26.76 -7.40 4.88
C ASN A 3 -26.74 -6.60 6.21
N THR A 4 -25.80 -5.66 6.39
CA THR A 4 -25.65 -4.91 7.65
C THR A 4 -25.37 -3.44 7.39
N GLU A 5 -26.23 -2.55 7.88
CA GLU A 5 -25.98 -1.09 7.85
C GLU A 5 -25.09 -0.62 9.02
N THR A 6 -24.90 -1.47 10.03
CA THR A 6 -24.08 -1.18 11.21
C THR A 6 -22.67 -1.75 11.06
N SER A 7 -21.68 -1.06 11.62
CA SER A 7 -20.28 -1.50 11.71
C SER A 7 -20.19 -2.93 12.25
N PRO A 8 -19.57 -3.88 11.52
CA PRO A 8 -19.54 -5.30 11.90
C PRO A 8 -19.06 -5.57 13.33
N GLU A 9 -18.11 -4.78 13.83
CA GLU A 9 -17.56 -4.89 15.19
C GLU A 9 -18.58 -4.57 16.30
N THR A 10 -19.69 -3.90 15.97
CA THR A 10 -20.74 -3.51 16.93
C THR A 10 -21.93 -4.45 16.92
N LEU A 11 -21.98 -5.42 16.00
CA LEU A 11 -23.06 -6.39 15.92
C LEU A 11 -23.14 -7.16 17.24
N SER A 12 -24.34 -7.21 17.81
CA SER A 12 -24.68 -8.02 18.98
C SER A 12 -24.87 -9.49 18.61
N ASP A 13 -24.88 -10.38 19.61
CA ASP A 13 -25.06 -11.82 19.36
C ASP A 13 -26.43 -12.17 18.76
N SER A 14 -27.47 -11.38 19.07
CA SER A 14 -28.78 -11.55 18.44
C SER A 14 -28.73 -11.16 16.96
N GLN A 15 -28.02 -10.10 16.61
CA GLN A 15 -27.82 -9.70 15.22
C GLN A 15 -26.97 -10.73 14.46
N LEU A 16 -25.89 -11.26 15.06
CA LEU A 16 -25.09 -12.33 14.46
C LEU A 16 -25.93 -13.60 14.23
N ARG A 17 -26.76 -13.99 15.20
CA ARG A 17 -27.72 -15.10 15.02
C ARG A 17 -28.70 -14.83 13.88
N GLY A 18 -29.22 -13.61 13.77
CA GLY A 18 -30.09 -13.20 12.66
C GLY A 18 -29.41 -13.28 11.28
N LEU A 19 -28.07 -13.20 11.26
CA LEU A 19 -27.24 -13.38 10.05
C LEU A 19 -26.78 -14.83 9.84
N GLY A 20 -27.21 -15.77 10.69
CA GLY A 20 -26.79 -17.18 10.63
C GLY A 20 -25.37 -17.43 11.13
N ILE A 21 -24.77 -16.49 11.87
CA ILE A 21 -23.43 -16.64 12.47
C ILE A 21 -23.60 -17.07 13.93
N VAL A 22 -23.49 -18.38 14.16
CA VAL A 22 -23.72 -19.00 15.47
C VAL A 22 -22.63 -20.03 15.72
N GLU A 23 -21.98 -19.95 16.89
CA GLU A 23 -20.98 -20.97 17.29
C GLU A 23 -21.57 -22.38 17.21
N GLY A 24 -20.79 -23.29 16.61
CA GLY A 24 -21.15 -24.69 16.37
C GLY A 24 -21.95 -24.95 15.10
N ALA A 25 -22.41 -23.92 14.38
CA ALA A 25 -23.22 -24.04 13.17
C ALA A 25 -22.46 -23.55 11.92
N ASP A 26 -22.93 -24.01 10.75
CA ASP A 26 -22.46 -23.49 9.46
C ASP A 26 -22.98 -22.07 9.25
N GLY A 27 -22.07 -21.17 8.87
CA GLY A 27 -22.37 -19.76 8.61
C GLY A 27 -21.84 -19.33 7.25
N THR A 28 -22.46 -18.31 6.66
CA THR A 28 -21.99 -17.67 5.43
C THR A 28 -22.01 -16.16 5.57
N ILE A 29 -20.89 -15.53 5.23
CA ILE A 29 -20.72 -14.08 5.23
C ILE A 29 -20.49 -13.60 3.80
N ASN A 30 -21.35 -12.68 3.36
CA ASN A 30 -21.24 -12.04 2.05
C ASN A 30 -20.70 -10.62 2.21
N PHE A 31 -19.60 -10.33 1.54
CA PHE A 31 -18.99 -9.00 1.48
C PHE A 31 -19.48 -8.23 0.26
N GLU A 32 -19.50 -6.90 0.35
CA GLU A 32 -19.82 -6.02 -0.78
C GLU A 32 -18.80 -6.14 -1.91
N SER A 33 -17.54 -6.45 -1.58
CA SER A 33 -16.45 -6.74 -2.53
C SER A 33 -16.66 -8.00 -3.38
N GLY A 34 -17.75 -8.75 -3.15
CA GLY A 34 -18.03 -10.02 -3.82
C GLY A 34 -17.29 -11.21 -3.21
N ILE A 35 -16.60 -11.02 -2.07
CA ILE A 35 -16.04 -12.13 -1.30
C ILE A 35 -17.14 -12.85 -0.54
N VAL A 36 -17.14 -14.18 -0.59
CA VAL A 36 -18.03 -15.06 0.18
C VAL A 36 -17.18 -15.95 1.07
N VAL A 37 -17.46 -15.93 2.38
CA VAL A 37 -16.82 -16.81 3.37
C VAL A 37 -17.87 -17.76 3.89
N THR A 38 -17.62 -19.07 3.76
CA THR A 38 -18.54 -20.13 4.23
C THR A 38 -17.76 -21.16 5.01
N GLY A 39 -18.25 -21.54 6.18
CA GLY A 39 -17.64 -22.58 7.02
C GLY A 39 -18.39 -22.73 8.33
N ARG A 40 -17.92 -23.64 9.18
CA ARG A 40 -18.49 -23.85 10.51
C ARG A 40 -17.89 -22.87 11.50
N VAL A 41 -18.72 -22.10 12.19
CA VAL A 41 -18.27 -21.12 13.19
C VAL A 41 -17.80 -21.86 14.43
N GLU A 42 -16.51 -21.80 14.75
CA GLU A 42 -15.94 -22.46 15.93
C GLU A 42 -15.80 -21.51 17.12
N LYS A 43 -15.52 -20.22 16.86
CA LYS A 43 -15.33 -19.22 17.91
C LYS A 43 -15.77 -17.83 17.47
N ILE A 44 -16.38 -17.09 18.38
CA ILE A 44 -16.69 -15.66 18.26
C ILE A 44 -15.99 -14.95 19.42
N LEU A 45 -14.93 -14.21 19.12
CA LEU A 45 -14.16 -13.49 20.12
C LEU A 45 -14.63 -12.04 20.23
N ARG A 46 -14.92 -11.60 21.46
CA ARG A 46 -15.22 -10.22 21.79
C ARG A 46 -14.21 -9.63 22.77
N ARG A 47 -13.97 -8.32 22.66
CA ARG A 47 -13.22 -7.53 23.64
C ARG A 47 -13.91 -6.18 23.81
N ASP A 48 -14.15 -5.78 25.06
CA ASP A 48 -14.84 -4.52 25.41
C ASP A 48 -16.18 -4.36 24.68
N GLY A 49 -16.94 -5.45 24.57
CA GLY A 49 -18.24 -5.51 23.87
C GLY A 49 -18.16 -5.58 22.34
N LYS A 50 -16.99 -5.33 21.74
CA LYS A 50 -16.79 -5.34 20.29
C LYS A 50 -16.46 -6.73 19.77
N LEU A 51 -17.05 -7.11 18.65
CA LEU A 51 -16.70 -8.29 17.89
C LEU A 51 -15.33 -8.08 17.24
N MET A 52 -14.37 -8.93 17.58
CA MET A 52 -12.97 -8.81 17.15
C MET A 52 -12.61 -9.86 16.11
N LEU A 53 -13.09 -11.09 16.27
CA LEU A 53 -12.67 -12.22 15.45
C LEU A 53 -13.78 -13.28 15.39
N ILE A 54 -13.95 -13.87 14.21
CA ILE A 54 -14.75 -15.09 14.03
C ILE A 54 -13.82 -16.16 13.46
N GLY A 55 -13.70 -17.29 14.14
CA GLY A 55 -12.92 -18.44 13.69
C GLY A 55 -13.82 -19.48 13.04
N PHE A 56 -13.41 -19.96 11.88
CA PHE A 56 -14.14 -20.98 11.11
C PHE A 56 -13.30 -22.24 10.91
N SER A 57 -13.94 -23.40 11.03
CA SER A 57 -13.41 -24.68 10.55
C SER A 57 -14.08 -25.06 9.22
N ASN A 58 -13.41 -25.93 8.45
CA ASN A 58 -13.88 -26.35 7.12
C ASN A 58 -14.29 -25.16 6.24
N CYS A 59 -13.48 -24.09 6.27
CA CYS A 59 -13.84 -22.79 5.72
C CYS A 59 -13.35 -22.62 4.29
N SER A 60 -14.16 -22.03 3.43
CA SER A 60 -13.74 -21.54 2.12
C SER A 60 -14.04 -20.06 1.99
N ALA A 61 -13.07 -19.30 1.46
CA ALA A 61 -13.25 -17.91 1.07
C ALA A 61 -13.04 -17.79 -0.45
N LYS A 62 -13.99 -17.19 -1.16
CA LYS A 62 -13.95 -17.07 -2.63
C LYS A 62 -14.35 -15.67 -3.08
N GLN A 63 -13.82 -15.25 -4.23
CA GLN A 63 -14.27 -14.07 -4.97
C GLN A 63 -14.53 -14.46 -6.42
N GLY A 64 -15.80 -14.63 -6.80
CA GLY A 64 -16.16 -15.28 -8.06
C GLY A 64 -15.59 -16.70 -8.11
N ASP A 65 -14.87 -17.02 -9.19
CA ASP A 65 -14.22 -18.34 -9.38
C ASP A 65 -12.87 -18.47 -8.65
N ARG A 66 -12.35 -17.39 -8.07
CA ARG A 66 -11.04 -17.39 -7.40
C ARG A 66 -11.16 -17.87 -5.95
N ILE A 67 -10.40 -18.90 -5.61
CA ILE A 67 -10.24 -19.37 -4.22
C ILE A 67 -9.22 -18.48 -3.51
N LEU A 68 -9.65 -17.86 -2.42
CA LEU A 68 -8.82 -17.04 -1.52
C LEU A 68 -8.43 -17.80 -0.26
N PHE A 69 -9.23 -18.78 0.15
CA PHE A 69 -8.94 -19.70 1.23
C PHE A 69 -9.59 -21.06 0.95
N ASP A 70 -8.81 -22.14 1.07
CA ASP A 70 -9.28 -23.51 0.91
C ASP A 70 -9.38 -24.21 2.28
N PRO A 71 -10.43 -25.02 2.53
CA PRO A 71 -10.59 -25.73 3.79
C PRO A 71 -9.38 -26.59 4.21
N THR A 72 -8.62 -27.10 3.24
CA THR A 72 -7.41 -27.91 3.50
C THR A 72 -6.27 -27.12 4.13
N TRP A 73 -6.32 -25.79 4.08
CA TRP A 73 -5.29 -24.91 4.68
C TRP A 73 -5.45 -24.76 6.19
N GLY A 74 -6.57 -25.24 6.75
CA GLY A 74 -6.82 -25.30 8.17
C GLY A 74 -7.90 -24.32 8.63
N THR A 75 -7.73 -23.82 9.86
CA THR A 75 -8.69 -22.91 10.51
C THR A 75 -8.56 -21.51 9.92
N PHE A 76 -9.70 -20.90 9.58
CA PHE A 76 -9.75 -19.54 9.07
C PHE A 76 -10.17 -18.56 10.18
N ASP A 77 -9.25 -17.71 10.60
CA ASP A 77 -9.51 -16.65 11.57
C ASP A 77 -9.78 -15.33 10.86
N MET A 78 -11.04 -14.88 10.92
CA MET A 78 -11.47 -13.64 10.29
C MET A 78 -11.50 -12.51 11.32
N ALA A 79 -10.56 -11.57 11.20
CA ALA A 79 -10.61 -10.32 11.96
C ALA A 79 -11.81 -9.46 11.53
N VAL A 80 -12.45 -8.79 12.49
CA VAL A 80 -13.66 -7.98 12.27
C VAL A 80 -13.37 -6.52 12.60
N GLY A 81 -13.69 -5.63 11.66
CA GLY A 81 -13.66 -4.18 11.86
C GLY A 81 -14.11 -3.43 10.61
N GLU A 82 -14.69 -2.24 10.79
CA GLU A 82 -15.14 -1.38 9.69
C GLU A 82 -13.97 -0.64 9.02
N ARG A 83 -12.95 -0.27 9.79
CA ARG A 83 -11.87 0.62 9.32
C ARG A 83 -10.49 0.05 9.64
N ILE A 84 -9.64 0.04 8.62
CA ILE A 84 -8.20 -0.18 8.78
C ILE A 84 -7.53 1.20 8.75
N SER A 85 -7.09 1.71 9.90
CA SER A 85 -6.46 3.03 9.99
C SER A 85 -5.02 3.05 9.49
N SER A 86 -4.34 1.89 9.42
CA SER A 86 -2.98 1.76 8.92
C SER A 86 -2.63 0.30 8.65
N VAL A 87 -1.88 0.03 7.57
CA VAL A 87 -1.24 -1.27 7.31
C VAL A 87 0.26 -1.09 7.49
N PHE A 88 0.82 -1.69 8.54
CA PHE A 88 2.27 -1.69 8.78
C PHE A 88 2.84 -3.03 8.30
N ASN A 89 3.81 -3.01 7.39
CA ASN A 89 4.48 -4.21 6.88
C ASN A 89 5.49 -4.78 7.90
N GLY A 90 5.06 -5.00 9.15
CA GLY A 90 5.83 -5.66 10.19
C GLY A 90 5.09 -6.87 10.72
N ALA A 91 5.80 -7.84 11.33
CA ALA A 91 5.17 -8.96 12.01
C ALA A 91 4.14 -8.46 13.04
N ALA A 92 2.93 -9.03 13.02
CA ALA A 92 1.82 -8.64 13.89
C ALA A 92 2.13 -8.81 15.39
N ASP A 93 3.08 -9.67 15.72
CA ASP A 93 3.65 -9.85 17.06
C ASP A 93 5.17 -10.01 16.91
N LYS A 94 5.92 -8.96 17.26
CA LYS A 94 7.40 -9.00 17.25
C LYS A 94 7.97 -9.82 18.41
N ASP A 95 7.20 -10.04 19.46
CA ASP A 95 7.66 -10.68 20.70
C ASP A 95 7.41 -12.20 20.68
N ALA A 96 6.35 -12.67 20.00
CA ALA A 96 6.07 -14.11 19.82
C ALA A 96 6.79 -14.73 18.61
N TYR A 97 7.26 -13.91 17.67
CA TYR A 97 7.99 -14.40 16.50
C TYR A 97 9.48 -14.54 16.81
N ASN A 98 9.84 -15.61 17.49
CA ASN A 98 11.21 -16.12 17.57
C ASN A 98 11.62 -16.67 16.18
N GLN A 99 11.74 -15.80 15.17
CA GLN A 99 12.91 -15.98 14.33
C GLN A 99 14.08 -15.78 15.28
N ILE A 100 14.98 -16.76 15.34
CA ILE A 100 16.36 -16.46 15.71
C ILE A 100 16.76 -15.42 14.68
N ALA A 101 16.55 -14.15 15.00
CA ALA A 101 17.20 -13.08 14.31
C ALA A 101 18.66 -13.47 14.50
N LEU A 102 19.28 -13.92 13.42
CA LEU A 102 20.67 -13.56 13.19
C LEU A 102 20.63 -12.04 13.23
N VAL A 103 20.66 -11.47 14.44
CA VAL A 103 20.95 -10.07 14.66
C VAL A 103 22.30 -9.96 14.00
N PRO A 104 22.39 -9.36 12.80
CA PRO A 104 23.68 -9.21 12.18
C PRO A 104 24.50 -8.47 13.23
N LYS A 105 25.64 -9.04 13.64
CA LYS A 105 26.56 -8.35 14.57
C LYS A 105 26.94 -6.98 13.99
N ASP A 106 26.80 -6.84 12.68
CA ASP A 106 26.71 -5.59 11.96
C ASP A 106 25.39 -4.88 12.29
N ARG A 107 25.41 -4.06 13.34
CA ARG A 107 24.52 -2.89 13.37
C ARG A 107 24.62 -2.24 12.01
N THR A 108 23.48 -1.97 11.36
CA THR A 108 23.47 -1.09 10.19
C THR A 108 24.26 0.15 10.59
N ILE A 109 25.48 0.26 10.06
CA ILE A 109 26.32 1.42 10.32
C ILE A 109 25.49 2.54 9.74
N LYS A 110 24.83 3.32 10.60
CA LYS A 110 24.24 4.58 10.18
C LYS A 110 25.43 5.39 9.73
N VAL A 111 25.70 5.35 8.43
CA VAL A 111 26.75 6.13 7.81
C VAL A 111 26.51 7.56 8.29
N PRO A 112 27.50 8.20 8.95
CA PRO A 112 27.38 9.58 9.37
C PRO A 112 26.81 10.40 8.22
N SER A 113 25.98 11.39 8.54
CA SER A 113 25.42 12.29 7.54
C SER A 113 26.57 13.09 6.94
N ASP A 114 27.13 12.58 5.85
CA ASP A 114 28.11 13.28 5.03
C ASP A 114 27.39 14.47 4.37
N GLU A 115 28.11 15.57 4.18
CA GLU A 115 27.58 16.81 3.62
C GLU A 115 26.92 16.56 2.25
N ASN A 116 27.46 15.63 1.48
CA ASN A 116 26.87 15.18 0.21
C ASN A 116 25.44 14.62 0.39
N ARG A 117 25.22 13.82 1.46
CA ARG A 117 23.89 13.27 1.76
C ARG A 117 22.92 14.35 2.22
N LYS A 118 23.36 15.30 3.04
CA LYS A 118 22.52 16.43 3.50
C LYS A 118 22.04 17.29 2.34
N LYS A 119 22.91 17.55 1.37
CA LYS A 119 22.56 18.29 0.14
C LYS A 119 21.46 17.59 -0.64
N LEU A 120 21.61 16.29 -0.88
CA LEU A 120 20.59 15.49 -1.56
C LEU A 120 19.27 15.50 -0.78
N GLU A 121 19.31 15.28 0.53
CA GLU A 121 18.14 15.35 1.41
C GLU A 121 17.44 16.72 1.36
N ASN A 122 18.20 17.81 1.24
CA ASN A 122 17.65 19.15 1.06
C ASN A 122 16.92 19.30 -0.29
N LEU A 123 17.47 18.76 -1.38
CA LEU A 123 16.77 18.75 -2.68
C LEU A 123 15.46 17.98 -2.60
N TYR A 124 15.45 16.82 -1.94
CA TYR A 124 14.21 16.05 -1.69
C TYR A 124 13.19 16.85 -0.86
N ALA A 125 13.65 17.59 0.16
CA ALA A 125 12.77 18.43 0.96
C ALA A 125 12.12 19.54 0.11
N GLN A 126 12.88 20.18 -0.78
CA GLN A 126 12.36 21.19 -1.69
C GLN A 126 11.32 20.63 -2.66
N VAL A 127 11.58 19.47 -3.29
CA VAL A 127 10.62 18.81 -4.19
C VAL A 127 9.34 18.43 -3.45
N ARG A 128 9.47 17.93 -2.22
CA ARG A 128 8.31 17.61 -1.37
C ARG A 128 7.47 18.85 -1.06
N ASP A 129 8.10 19.95 -0.69
CA ASP A 129 7.39 21.21 -0.40
C ASP A 129 6.65 21.72 -1.64
N ILE A 130 7.25 21.63 -2.83
CA ILE A 130 6.60 22.00 -4.10
C ILE A 130 5.38 21.11 -4.36
N ARG A 131 5.53 19.79 -4.18
CA ARG A 131 4.42 18.83 -4.37
C ARG A 131 3.26 19.10 -3.42
N ASP A 132 3.55 19.26 -2.13
CA ASP A 132 2.53 19.36 -1.09
C ASP A 132 1.80 20.72 -1.15
N ARG A 133 2.50 21.79 -1.57
CA ARG A 133 1.92 23.14 -1.69
C ARG A 133 1.38 23.46 -3.08
N LYS A 134 1.79 22.74 -4.12
CA LYS A 134 1.50 22.99 -5.54
C LYS A 134 1.92 24.40 -6.00
N VAL A 135 3.02 24.92 -5.46
CA VAL A 135 3.58 26.24 -5.79
C VAL A 135 5.08 26.09 -6.04
N GLY A 136 5.62 26.81 -7.02
CA GLY A 136 7.06 26.84 -7.30
C GLY A 136 7.53 25.78 -8.31
N CYS A 137 6.65 25.28 -9.18
CA CYS A 137 6.99 24.28 -10.20
C CYS A 137 8.12 24.78 -11.14
N ASP A 138 8.21 26.08 -11.39
CA ASP A 138 9.28 26.75 -12.15
C ASP A 138 10.69 26.42 -11.64
N ARG A 139 10.84 26.16 -10.33
CA ARG A 139 12.13 25.83 -9.70
C ARG A 139 12.57 24.38 -9.91
N LEU A 140 11.70 23.51 -10.41
CA LEU A 140 12.00 22.08 -10.60
C LEU A 140 13.14 21.86 -11.59
N GLY A 141 13.28 22.74 -12.59
CA GLY A 141 14.41 22.70 -13.53
C GLY A 141 15.75 22.92 -12.83
N GLU A 142 15.86 23.96 -11.99
CA GLU A 142 17.08 24.25 -11.24
C GLU A 142 17.45 23.14 -10.26
N ILE A 143 16.45 22.58 -9.58
CA ILE A 143 16.62 21.44 -8.67
C ILE A 143 17.14 20.22 -9.44
N TRP A 144 16.57 19.94 -10.61
CA TRP A 144 17.01 18.82 -11.45
C TRP A 144 18.44 19.00 -11.95
N GLU A 145 18.81 20.18 -12.43
CA GLU A 145 20.19 20.46 -12.86
C GLU A 145 21.19 20.31 -11.70
N THR A 146 20.82 20.78 -10.50
CA THR A 146 21.64 20.62 -9.29
C THR A 146 21.80 19.13 -8.92
N GLN A 147 20.72 18.35 -9.00
CA GLN A 147 20.78 16.89 -8.80
C GLN A 147 21.68 16.23 -9.85
N GLN A 148 21.61 16.63 -11.12
CA GLN A 148 22.45 16.05 -12.16
C GLN A 148 23.94 16.39 -11.97
N ALA A 149 24.25 17.59 -11.51
CA ALA A 149 25.63 18.02 -11.26
C ALA A 149 26.24 17.36 -10.01
N GLU A 150 25.51 17.28 -8.90
CA GLU A 150 26.05 16.86 -7.60
C GLU A 150 25.71 15.41 -7.25
N HIS A 151 24.63 14.87 -7.82
CA HIS A 151 24.04 13.58 -7.45
C HIS A 151 23.54 12.81 -8.68
N ALA A 152 24.34 12.73 -9.75
CA ALA A 152 23.97 12.09 -11.03
C ALA A 152 23.50 10.62 -10.90
N GLY A 153 23.79 9.95 -9.78
CA GLY A 153 23.34 8.59 -9.49
C GLY A 153 21.89 8.49 -8.98
N ASP A 154 21.32 9.58 -8.48
CA ASP A 154 19.98 9.59 -7.89
C ASP A 154 18.90 9.69 -8.97
N TRP A 155 18.33 8.53 -9.31
CA TRP A 155 17.23 8.44 -10.26
C TRP A 155 15.87 8.76 -9.63
N LEU A 156 15.75 8.63 -8.31
CA LEU A 156 14.46 8.68 -7.62
C LEU A 156 13.96 10.12 -7.50
N LEU A 157 14.84 11.09 -7.23
CA LEU A 157 14.47 12.50 -7.23
C LEU A 157 14.02 12.94 -8.63
N SER A 158 14.71 12.50 -9.68
CA SER A 158 14.29 12.70 -11.07
C SER A 158 12.88 12.14 -11.32
N MET A 159 12.57 10.94 -10.81
CA MET A 159 11.22 10.37 -10.92
C MET A 159 10.16 11.23 -10.20
N GLN A 160 10.44 11.73 -8.99
CA GLN A 160 9.50 12.61 -8.27
C GLN A 160 9.25 13.92 -9.01
N ILE A 161 10.30 14.52 -9.59
CA ILE A 161 10.14 15.74 -10.40
C ILE A 161 9.28 15.45 -11.63
N PHE A 162 9.50 14.32 -12.31
CA PHE A 162 8.65 13.89 -13.44
C PHE A 162 7.18 13.75 -13.04
N GLU A 163 6.88 13.17 -11.89
CA GLU A 163 5.51 13.02 -11.37
C GLU A 163 4.82 14.37 -11.21
N ILE A 164 5.49 15.34 -10.58
CA ILE A 164 4.95 16.68 -10.35
C ILE A 164 4.70 17.40 -11.68
N LEU A 165 5.66 17.34 -12.61
CA LEU A 165 5.52 17.96 -13.94
C LEU A 165 4.39 17.30 -14.76
N ASP A 166 4.23 15.99 -14.64
CA ASP A 166 3.17 15.25 -15.33
C ASP A 166 1.77 15.56 -14.78
N GLU A 167 1.65 15.77 -13.46
CA GLU A 167 0.42 16.22 -12.79
C GLU A 167 0.09 17.67 -13.12
N ALA A 168 1.07 18.57 -13.08
CA ALA A 168 0.88 19.99 -13.39
C ALA A 168 0.62 20.24 -14.89
N GLY A 169 1.11 19.37 -15.77
CA GLY A 169 1.01 19.56 -17.22
C GLY A 169 1.94 20.65 -17.77
N GLU A 170 3.01 20.98 -17.05
CA GLU A 170 3.94 22.07 -17.35
C GLU A 170 5.35 21.57 -17.71
N GLN A 171 6.16 22.44 -18.32
CA GLN A 171 7.59 22.21 -18.63
C GLN A 171 7.86 20.89 -19.38
N ASN A 172 7.12 20.67 -20.48
CA ASN A 172 7.22 19.44 -21.29
C ASN A 172 8.65 19.12 -21.75
N ASP A 173 9.47 20.13 -22.04
CA ASP A 173 10.86 19.94 -22.45
C ASP A 173 11.71 19.34 -21.32
N LEU A 174 11.56 19.85 -20.09
CA LEU A 174 12.23 19.30 -18.91
C LEU A 174 11.77 17.87 -18.64
N LYS A 175 10.47 17.62 -18.75
CA LYS A 175 9.89 16.28 -18.61
C LYS A 175 10.52 15.29 -19.59
N GLN A 176 10.67 15.65 -20.87
CA GLN A 176 11.32 14.79 -21.87
C GLN A 176 12.80 14.51 -21.55
N LYS A 177 13.52 15.52 -21.05
CA LYS A 177 14.91 15.33 -20.59
C LYS A 177 14.98 14.32 -19.44
N ILE A 178 14.08 14.44 -18.46
CA ILE A 178 14.01 13.51 -17.32
C ILE A 178 13.67 12.09 -17.77
N VAL A 179 12.69 11.92 -18.67
CA VAL A 179 12.36 10.60 -19.24
C VAL A 179 13.56 9.98 -19.94
N THR A 180 14.30 10.77 -20.72
CA THR A 180 15.52 10.31 -21.40
C THR A 180 16.57 9.84 -20.39
N PHE A 181 16.81 10.62 -19.35
CA PHE A 181 17.73 10.27 -18.27
C PHE A 181 17.32 8.98 -17.54
N LEU A 182 16.05 8.87 -17.13
CA LEU A 182 15.53 7.67 -16.45
C LEU A 182 15.66 6.43 -17.34
N ASN A 183 15.32 6.54 -18.62
CA ASN A 183 15.50 5.44 -19.58
C ASN A 183 16.98 5.04 -19.75
N GLN A 184 17.91 5.98 -19.74
CA GLN A 184 19.34 5.67 -19.72
C GLN A 184 19.74 4.94 -18.43
N LYS A 185 19.24 5.36 -17.27
CA LYS A 185 19.52 4.70 -15.98
C LYS A 185 19.04 3.26 -15.95
N LYS A 186 17.88 2.96 -16.54
CA LYS A 186 17.37 1.58 -16.69
C LYS A 186 18.38 0.66 -17.41
N LEU A 187 19.07 1.17 -18.42
CA LEU A 187 20.05 0.38 -19.19
C LEU A 187 21.31 0.08 -18.37
N THR A 188 21.66 0.96 -17.42
CA THR A 188 22.88 0.83 -16.61
C THR A 188 22.69 0.00 -15.34
N ASN A 189 21.47 -0.15 -14.83
CA ASN A 189 21.20 -0.88 -13.59
C ASN A 189 19.89 -1.67 -13.69
N LYS A 190 20.00 -3.01 -13.66
CA LYS A 190 18.87 -3.93 -13.78
C LYS A 190 17.90 -3.86 -12.59
N ASP A 191 18.42 -3.65 -11.38
CA ASP A 191 17.61 -3.60 -10.15
C ASP A 191 16.73 -2.34 -10.13
N ILE A 192 17.26 -1.23 -10.65
CA ILE A 192 16.54 0.04 -10.74
C ILE A 192 15.57 0.03 -11.94
N SER A 193 15.85 -0.75 -12.98
CA SER A 193 15.04 -0.77 -14.22
C SER A 193 13.57 -1.04 -13.96
N THR A 194 13.26 -2.08 -13.16
CA THR A 194 11.89 -2.44 -12.79
C THR A 194 11.21 -1.35 -11.97
N LEU A 195 11.95 -0.69 -11.06
CA LEU A 195 11.40 0.39 -10.23
C LEU A 195 11.04 1.63 -11.05
N ILE A 196 11.89 2.01 -12.00
CA ILE A 196 11.61 3.12 -12.93
C ILE A 196 10.40 2.78 -13.81
N GLU A 197 10.30 1.55 -14.32
CA GLU A 197 9.13 1.12 -15.10
C GLU A 197 7.84 1.19 -14.30
N TRP A 198 7.88 0.74 -13.04
CA TRP A 198 6.74 0.83 -12.15
C TRP A 198 6.36 2.27 -11.85
N GLY A 199 7.34 3.16 -11.65
CA GLY A 199 7.11 4.60 -11.52
C GLY A 199 6.34 5.18 -12.72
N PHE A 200 6.82 4.95 -13.94
CA PHE A 200 6.12 5.43 -15.16
C PHE A 200 4.71 4.85 -15.29
N ARG A 201 4.54 3.56 -14.96
CA ARG A 201 3.22 2.92 -14.96
C ARG A 201 2.30 3.57 -13.95
N LEU A 202 2.77 3.83 -12.73
CA LEU A 202 1.97 4.42 -11.66
C LEU A 202 1.41 5.79 -12.07
N VAL A 203 2.25 6.64 -12.68
CA VAL A 203 1.84 7.93 -13.24
C VAL A 203 0.73 7.77 -14.29
N THR A 204 0.90 6.79 -15.19
CA THR A 204 -0.11 6.49 -16.22
C THR A 204 -1.42 5.99 -15.60
N TYR A 205 -1.35 5.09 -14.62
CA TYR A 205 -2.52 4.55 -13.92
C TYR A 205 -3.33 5.63 -13.21
N HIS A 206 -2.67 6.59 -12.54
CA HIS A 206 -3.35 7.71 -11.90
C HIS A 206 -4.19 8.53 -12.90
N LYS A 207 -3.71 8.71 -14.14
CA LYS A 207 -4.47 9.41 -15.20
C LYS A 207 -5.67 8.61 -15.69
N VAL A 208 -5.51 7.30 -15.89
CA VAL A 208 -6.60 6.42 -16.36
C VAL A 208 -7.72 6.32 -15.31
N GLY A 209 -7.37 6.22 -14.02
CA GLY A 209 -8.35 6.18 -12.93
C GLY A 209 -9.14 7.49 -12.75
N LEU A 210 -8.53 8.64 -13.05
CA LEU A 210 -9.22 9.94 -13.03
C LEU A 210 -10.18 10.12 -14.22
N GLN A 211 -9.82 9.61 -15.41
CA GLN A 211 -10.69 9.69 -16.60
C GLN A 211 -11.92 8.79 -16.51
N THR A 212 -11.79 7.59 -15.95
CA THR A 212 -12.93 6.68 -15.72
C THR A 212 -13.88 7.20 -14.64
N ALA A 213 -13.37 7.92 -13.64
CA ALA A 213 -14.20 8.60 -12.64
C ALA A 213 -14.95 9.82 -13.22
N ALA A 214 -14.35 10.56 -14.16
CA ALA A 214 -14.97 11.74 -14.77
C ALA A 214 -16.05 11.44 -15.83
N HIS A 215 -16.02 10.26 -16.46
CA HIS A 215 -17.03 9.83 -17.46
C HIS A 215 -18.19 9.02 -16.85
N GLY A 216 -18.14 8.75 -15.54
CA GLY A 216 -19.16 8.02 -14.80
C GLY A 216 -20.05 8.88 -13.90
N ALA A 217 -20.03 10.21 -14.06
CA ALA A 217 -20.84 11.18 -13.33
C ALA A 217 -21.89 11.85 -14.24
#